data_AF-A0A0V0VDC4-F1
#
_entry.id   AF-A0A0V0VDC4-F1
#
_cell.length_a   1.000
_cell.length_b   1.000
_cell.length_c   1.000
_cell.angle_alpha   90.00
_cell.angle_beta   90.00
_cell.angle_gamma   90.00
#
_symmetry.space_group_name_H-M   'P 1'
#
loop_
_entity.id
_entity.type
_entity.pdbx_description
1 polymer ?
#
loop_
_entity_poly.entity_id
_entity_poly.type
_entity_poly.pdbx_seq_one_letter_code
_entity_poly.pdbx_strand_id
1 'polypeptide(L)'
;MLYHAHWMDYCFMLLFSEIFSSYIKIQSKDSVAMILMVIWKQIASPIAVNGDASSLDSDVSQWLISDPGNKFCVIDKPYHKSQTKEPAMAVCIDDAAIFGHFNLIAPAQNRGKALIASANPNAWQNTQDLTGPDNHAVVKSLEHVIRADAGNKFIAYNNIPPDVPKVKTKSNSKGVLMMNPNNVDEASWIVHTIPGFPKALTGYVFPPAEIQKGHLFICLTIKKSEIDAIAMALRIATPLIYHNDIPDAEINSRPNLKKLVNGESRLTPPLTATRQISTADGAGLKVIIYSKSEKSKYEIYRRVLVKKLKTNIKVWTTRDKILKSDCRIFNRIIKLVTSPITIGDHASSLESDVSQWLISEQGNKFCVIDKPYHKSQTKEPAMAVCIDDATIFGHFNVIGQNVENCA
;
A
#
# COMPACT_ATOMS: atom_id res chain seq x y z
N MET A 1 20.10 12.76 31.81
CA MET A 1 20.21 11.45 31.13
C MET A 1 19.67 11.63 29.72
N LEU A 2 20.54 11.51 28.72
CA LEU A 2 20.17 11.65 27.31
C LEU A 2 19.25 10.49 26.90
N TYR A 3 18.02 10.79 26.50
CA TYR A 3 17.18 9.88 25.75
C TYR A 3 17.76 9.77 24.33
N HIS A 4 18.37 8.63 23.99
CA HIS A 4 18.58 8.23 22.60
C HIS A 4 17.28 7.56 22.14
N ALA A 5 16.44 8.29 21.41
CA ALA A 5 15.31 7.70 20.70
C ALA A 5 15.87 7.05 19.42
N HIS A 6 15.75 5.72 19.32
CA HIS A 6 16.09 4.99 18.11
C HIS A 6 14.89 5.06 17.16
N TRP A 7 15.04 5.60 15.96
CA TRP A 7 13.94 5.75 15.01
C TRP A 7 13.47 4.45 14.37
N MET A 8 14.29 3.40 14.47
CA MET A 8 13.85 2.03 14.25
C MET A 8 12.70 1.60 15.18
N ASP A 9 12.55 2.25 16.33
CA ASP A 9 11.42 2.02 17.23
C ASP A 9 10.09 2.39 16.55
N TYR A 10 10.03 3.14 15.43
CA TYR A 10 8.77 3.62 14.86
C TYR A 10 8.07 2.69 13.84
N CYS A 11 8.76 1.75 13.16
CA CYS A 11 8.05 0.60 12.55
C CYS A 11 7.52 -0.35 13.68
N PHE A 12 8.02 -0.19 14.91
CA PHE A 12 7.77 -1.01 16.11
C PHE A 12 6.68 -0.43 17.03
N MET A 13 6.60 0.90 17.15
CA MET A 13 5.78 1.67 18.12
C MET A 13 4.29 1.71 17.75
N LEU A 14 3.81 0.71 17.02
CA LEU A 14 2.44 0.64 16.55
C LEU A 14 1.47 0.03 17.57
N LEU A 15 1.94 -0.31 18.76
CA LEU A 15 1.11 -0.90 19.82
C LEU A 15 0.60 0.07 20.90
N PHE A 16 1.07 1.31 20.97
CA PHE A 16 0.73 2.19 22.10
C PHE A 16 0.15 3.53 21.65
N SER A 17 -1.18 3.52 21.47
CA SER A 17 -2.02 4.71 21.54
C SER A 17 -3.08 4.49 22.64
N GLU A 18 -2.60 4.46 23.89
CA GLU A 18 -3.15 5.15 25.07
C GLU A 18 -2.75 4.43 26.37
N ILE A 19 -2.48 5.25 27.38
CA ILE A 19 -2.18 4.99 28.80
C ILE A 19 -0.71 4.67 29.18
N PHE A 20 -0.19 5.55 30.04
CA PHE A 20 1.05 5.52 30.84
C PHE A 20 2.37 5.96 30.19
N SER A 21 2.61 7.26 30.31
CA SER A 21 3.94 7.79 30.64
C SER A 21 4.41 7.16 31.95
N SER A 22 5.70 6.81 31.99
CA SER A 22 6.53 6.37 33.14
C SER A 22 6.66 4.85 33.39
N TYR A 23 7.94 4.40 33.30
CA TYR A 23 8.52 3.12 33.76
C TYR A 23 8.13 1.82 33.04
N ILE A 24 8.64 1.58 31.82
CA ILE A 24 8.98 0.22 31.35
C ILE A 24 10.28 0.25 30.54
N LYS A 25 11.27 -0.56 30.97
CA LYS A 25 12.47 -0.93 30.20
C LYS A 25 12.05 -2.04 29.25
N ILE A 26 12.00 -1.79 27.94
CA ILE A 26 11.39 -2.70 26.96
C ILE A 26 12.39 -3.77 26.49
N GLN A 27 12.02 -5.04 26.70
CA GLN A 27 12.39 -6.16 25.85
C GLN A 27 11.16 -6.57 25.02
N SER A 28 11.01 -6.04 23.79
CA SER A 28 10.27 -6.69 22.71
C SER A 28 10.96 -6.33 21.38
N LYS A 29 10.85 -7.20 20.37
CA LYS A 29 11.60 -7.24 19.09
C LYS A 29 10.60 -7.45 17.93
N ASP A 30 10.04 -6.39 17.36
CA ASP A 30 9.11 -6.39 16.21
C ASP A 30 9.84 -6.00 14.90
N SER A 31 9.29 -6.34 13.72
CA SER A 31 10.03 -6.19 12.45
C SER A 31 9.24 -5.80 11.20
N VAL A 32 7.91 -5.88 11.23
CA VAL A 32 7.05 -5.56 10.08
C VAL A 32 5.76 -4.88 10.53
N ALA A 33 5.35 -3.84 9.79
CA ALA A 33 4.03 -3.25 9.89
C ALA A 33 3.36 -3.17 8.51
N MET A 34 2.08 -3.55 8.43
CA MET A 34 1.30 -3.46 7.20
C MET A 34 0.04 -2.64 7.42
N ILE A 35 -0.16 -1.62 6.59
CA ILE A 35 -1.33 -0.76 6.64
C ILE A 35 -2.03 -0.88 5.30
N LEU A 36 -3.24 -1.42 5.31
CA LEU A 36 -4.13 -1.44 4.15
C LEU A 36 -5.14 -0.31 4.34
N MET A 37 -4.85 0.84 3.76
CA MET A 37 -5.70 2.01 3.82
C MET A 37 -6.84 1.84 2.82
N VAL A 38 -7.92 1.17 3.19
CA VAL A 38 -9.18 1.27 2.44
C VAL A 38 -9.99 2.37 3.08
N ILE A 39 -10.05 3.49 2.38
CA ILE A 39 -10.77 4.67 2.82
C ILE A 39 -11.88 4.89 1.80
N TRP A 40 -13.13 4.82 2.25
CA TRP A 40 -14.29 5.16 1.44
C TRP A 40 -14.87 6.48 1.89
N LYS A 41 -15.28 7.30 0.91
CA LYS A 41 -16.39 8.24 1.06
C LYS A 41 -17.69 7.58 0.57
N GLN A 42 -18.01 6.42 1.13
CA GLN A 42 -19.38 5.92 1.11
C GLN A 42 -19.97 6.27 2.47
N ILE A 43 -21.15 6.85 2.43
CA ILE A 43 -21.91 7.22 3.61
C ILE A 43 -21.98 6.00 4.53
N ALA A 44 -21.40 6.11 5.72
CA ALA A 44 -21.44 5.02 6.68
C ALA A 44 -22.91 4.72 7.01
N SER A 45 -23.33 3.48 6.78
CA SER A 45 -24.62 2.97 7.20
C SER A 45 -24.46 2.25 8.56
N PRO A 46 -25.36 2.45 9.53
CA PRO A 46 -26.55 3.29 9.44
C PRO A 46 -26.22 4.78 9.54
N ILE A 47 -26.93 5.60 8.77
CA ILE A 47 -26.95 7.04 8.96
C ILE A 47 -27.84 7.38 10.15
N ALA A 48 -27.50 8.41 10.93
CA ALA A 48 -28.34 8.90 12.01
C ALA A 48 -29.05 10.18 11.57
N VAL A 49 -30.38 10.12 11.44
CA VAL A 49 -31.22 11.30 11.19
C VAL A 49 -31.94 11.63 12.50
N ASN A 50 -31.54 12.72 13.17
CA ASN A 50 -32.10 13.14 14.45
C ASN A 50 -32.10 12.07 15.57
N GLY A 51 -31.12 11.15 15.54
CA GLY A 51 -30.99 10.07 16.52
C GLY A 51 -31.59 8.73 16.09
N ASP A 52 -32.34 8.70 14.98
CA ASP A 52 -32.87 7.47 14.40
C ASP A 52 -31.88 6.89 13.38
N ALA A 53 -31.51 5.62 13.58
CA ALA A 53 -30.60 4.89 12.70
C ALA A 53 -31.33 4.38 11.46
N SER A 54 -30.87 4.77 10.27
CA SER A 54 -31.36 4.29 8.98
C SER A 54 -30.23 3.53 8.26
N SER A 55 -30.42 2.24 7.99
CA SER A 55 -29.43 1.43 7.28
C SER A 55 -29.62 1.48 5.76
N LEU A 56 -28.59 1.11 5.01
CA LEU A 56 -28.65 0.98 3.55
C LEU A 56 -29.73 -0.02 3.09
N ASP A 57 -30.08 -0.98 3.95
CA ASP A 57 -31.13 -1.98 3.67
C ASP A 57 -32.55 -1.47 3.97
N SER A 58 -32.69 -0.46 4.83
CA SER A 58 -33.97 0.17 5.18
C SER A 58 -34.23 1.48 4.42
N ASP A 59 -33.19 2.12 3.92
CA ASP A 59 -33.25 3.39 3.22
C ASP A 59 -33.30 3.19 1.70
N VAL A 60 -34.47 3.43 1.12
CA VAL A 60 -34.67 3.37 -0.34
C VAL A 60 -34.25 4.66 -1.04
N SER A 61 -33.91 5.72 -0.30
CA SER A 61 -33.54 7.01 -0.88
C SER A 61 -32.16 6.95 -1.54
N GLN A 62 -32.03 7.61 -2.69
CA GLN A 62 -30.79 7.65 -3.45
C GLN A 62 -30.35 9.10 -3.56
N TRP A 63 -29.25 9.43 -2.93
CA TRP A 63 -28.73 10.80 -2.90
C TRP A 63 -27.22 10.82 -2.89
N LEU A 64 -26.66 11.96 -3.30
CA LEU A 64 -25.24 12.25 -3.25
C LEU A 64 -25.01 13.69 -2.79
N ILE A 65 -23.82 13.93 -2.26
CA ILE A 65 -23.32 15.27 -1.95
C ILE A 65 -22.02 15.49 -2.72
N SER A 66 -21.79 16.70 -3.22
CA SER A 66 -20.53 17.06 -3.89
C SER A 66 -19.38 17.17 -2.91
N ASP A 67 -18.19 16.70 -3.28
CA ASP A 67 -16.96 16.97 -2.53
C ASP A 67 -15.74 17.10 -3.46
N PRO A 68 -15.12 18.31 -3.56
CA PRO A 68 -15.52 19.55 -2.88
C PRO A 68 -16.81 20.16 -3.48
N GLY A 69 -17.62 20.83 -2.66
CA GLY A 69 -18.77 21.63 -3.12
C GLY A 69 -19.92 21.77 -2.12
N ASN A 70 -20.99 22.46 -2.51
CA ASN A 70 -22.21 22.72 -1.69
C ASN A 70 -23.49 22.10 -2.31
N LYS A 71 -23.32 21.09 -3.16
CA LYS A 71 -24.42 20.49 -3.92
C LYS A 71 -24.90 19.21 -3.27
N PHE A 72 -26.20 19.11 -3.09
CA PHE A 72 -26.90 17.88 -2.74
C PHE A 72 -27.72 17.45 -3.96
N CYS A 73 -27.68 16.18 -4.34
CA CYS A 73 -28.50 15.67 -5.43
C CYS A 73 -29.28 14.43 -4.99
N VAL A 74 -30.54 14.35 -5.41
CA VAL A 74 -31.34 13.12 -5.36
C VAL A 74 -31.30 12.48 -6.74
N ILE A 75 -31.19 11.17 -6.77
CA ILE A 75 -31.12 10.37 -7.98
C ILE A 75 -32.33 9.45 -8.01
N ASP A 76 -32.88 9.19 -9.18
CA ASP A 76 -34.00 8.26 -9.36
C ASP A 76 -33.58 6.78 -9.37
N LYS A 77 -32.26 6.51 -9.41
CA LYS A 77 -31.70 5.17 -9.56
C LYS A 77 -30.59 4.89 -8.55
N PRO A 78 -30.54 3.66 -8.00
CA PRO A 78 -29.52 3.26 -7.05
C PRO A 78 -28.17 2.99 -7.73
N TYR A 79 -27.07 3.28 -7.04
CA TYR A 79 -25.71 3.17 -7.57
C TYR A 79 -25.31 1.71 -7.84
N HIS A 80 -25.65 1.20 -9.03
CA HIS A 80 -25.35 -0.16 -9.49
C HIS A 80 -24.79 -0.17 -10.92
N LYS A 81 -23.95 -1.17 -11.23
CA LYS A 81 -23.37 -1.37 -12.57
C LYS A 81 -24.41 -1.50 -13.70
N SER A 82 -25.65 -1.89 -13.38
CA SER A 82 -26.77 -1.97 -14.32
C SER A 82 -27.19 -0.60 -14.88
N GLN A 83 -26.89 0.51 -14.18
CA GLN A 83 -27.21 1.88 -14.63
C GLN A 83 -26.62 2.24 -16.00
N THR A 84 -25.59 1.53 -16.47
CA THR A 84 -25.00 1.76 -17.80
C THR A 84 -25.94 1.51 -18.99
N LYS A 85 -27.13 0.95 -18.73
CA LYS A 85 -28.12 0.56 -19.77
C LYS A 85 -29.51 1.17 -19.54
N GLU A 86 -29.70 2.00 -18.52
CA GLU A 86 -31.00 2.58 -18.17
C GLU A 86 -30.91 4.11 -18.15
N PRO A 87 -31.96 4.84 -18.59
CA PRO A 87 -32.04 6.28 -18.37
C PRO A 87 -32.15 6.57 -16.86
N ALA A 88 -31.52 7.65 -16.43
CA ALA A 88 -31.52 8.13 -15.04
C ALA A 88 -31.58 9.66 -14.99
N MET A 89 -32.11 10.19 -13.91
CA MET A 89 -32.25 11.62 -13.62
C MET A 89 -31.64 11.92 -12.25
N ALA A 90 -30.93 13.05 -12.18
CA ALA A 90 -30.48 13.62 -10.92
C ALA A 90 -31.03 15.05 -10.79
N VAL A 91 -31.60 15.36 -9.63
CA VAL A 91 -32.03 16.71 -9.26
C VAL A 91 -31.06 17.21 -8.20
N CYS A 92 -30.35 18.30 -8.51
CA CYS A 92 -29.33 18.87 -7.66
C CYS A 92 -29.74 20.23 -7.12
N ILE A 93 -29.48 20.45 -5.84
CA ILE A 93 -29.68 21.71 -5.11
C ILE A 93 -28.30 22.22 -4.69
N ASP A 94 -28.01 23.49 -4.95
CA ASP A 94 -26.80 24.18 -4.52
C ASP A 94 -27.16 25.12 -3.36
N ASP A 95 -27.16 24.57 -2.14
CA ASP A 95 -27.55 25.28 -0.92
C ASP A 95 -26.68 24.81 0.25
N ALA A 96 -25.95 25.75 0.85
CA ALA A 96 -24.96 25.46 1.88
C ALA A 96 -25.59 24.95 3.20
N ALA A 97 -26.83 25.36 3.52
CA ALA A 97 -27.50 24.92 4.73
C ALA A 97 -28.01 23.47 4.57
N ILE A 98 -28.65 23.17 3.43
CA ILE A 98 -29.09 21.81 3.10
C ILE A 98 -27.87 20.87 3.02
N PHE A 99 -26.80 21.29 2.35
CA PHE A 99 -25.55 20.55 2.30
C PHE A 99 -24.98 20.27 3.70
N GLY A 100 -24.98 21.27 4.59
CA GLY A 100 -24.50 21.14 5.96
C GLY A 100 -25.23 20.06 6.75
N HIS A 101 -26.55 19.94 6.58
CA HIS A 101 -27.34 18.90 7.25
C HIS A 101 -27.03 17.48 6.75
N PHE A 102 -26.91 17.27 5.43
CA PHE A 102 -26.59 15.96 4.87
C PHE A 102 -25.14 15.52 5.11
N ASN A 103 -24.21 16.47 5.19
CA ASN A 103 -22.81 16.17 5.53
C ASN A 103 -22.63 15.70 6.99
N LEU A 104 -23.51 16.13 7.91
CA LEU A 104 -23.54 15.64 9.31
C LEU A 104 -24.09 14.21 9.41
N ILE A 105 -25.00 13.83 8.51
CA ILE A 105 -25.64 12.51 8.45
C ILE A 105 -24.70 11.46 7.82
N ALA A 106 -23.70 11.90 7.05
CA ALA A 106 -22.81 11.06 6.25
C ALA A 106 -21.32 11.31 6.49
N PRO A 107 -20.80 11.04 7.70
CA PRO A 107 -19.39 11.28 7.99
C PRO A 107 -18.51 10.33 7.18
N ALA A 108 -17.81 10.87 6.18
CA ALA A 108 -16.68 10.21 5.56
C ALA A 108 -15.57 10.08 6.62
N GLN A 109 -15.10 8.85 6.87
CA GLN A 109 -14.00 8.65 7.82
C GLN A 109 -12.68 8.65 7.06
N ASN A 110 -11.81 9.64 7.33
CA ASN A 110 -10.44 9.71 6.80
C ASN A 110 -9.51 8.67 7.46
N ARG A 111 -10.03 7.51 7.82
CA ARG A 111 -9.38 6.45 8.59
C ARG A 111 -9.18 5.24 7.70
N GLY A 112 -8.04 4.57 7.83
CA GLY A 112 -7.74 3.31 7.15
C GLY A 112 -7.77 2.13 8.11
N LYS A 113 -7.38 0.95 7.60
CA LYS A 113 -7.14 -0.25 8.41
C LYS A 113 -5.66 -0.57 8.52
N ALA A 114 -5.19 -0.83 9.73
CA ALA A 114 -3.83 -1.27 10.01
C ALA A 114 -3.82 -2.73 10.49
N LEU A 115 -2.89 -3.52 9.97
CA LEU A 115 -2.52 -4.83 10.47
C LEU A 115 -1.07 -4.76 10.97
N ILE A 116 -0.94 -4.68 12.29
CA ILE A 116 0.35 -4.52 12.93
C ILE A 116 0.84 -5.90 13.34
N ALA A 117 1.96 -6.35 12.78
CA ALA A 117 2.44 -7.72 12.96
C ALA A 117 3.24 -7.92 14.26
N SER A 118 2.80 -7.33 15.37
CA SER A 118 3.40 -7.54 16.69
C SER A 118 2.53 -8.49 17.53
N ALA A 119 3.19 -9.44 18.19
CA ALA A 119 2.70 -10.40 19.18
C ALA A 119 1.17 -10.64 19.22
N ASN A 120 0.66 -11.36 18.20
CA ASN A 120 -0.75 -11.69 17.94
C ASN A 120 -1.50 -10.63 17.08
N PRO A 121 -1.23 -10.57 15.76
CA PRO A 121 -2.00 -9.79 14.78
C PRO A 121 -3.39 -10.42 14.63
N ASN A 122 -4.25 -10.29 15.63
CA ASN A 122 -5.51 -11.02 15.67
C ASN A 122 -6.60 -10.34 14.82
N ALA A 123 -6.50 -9.02 14.60
CA ALA A 123 -7.54 -8.26 13.90
C ALA A 123 -7.00 -6.99 13.23
N TRP A 124 -7.72 -6.56 12.19
CA TRP A 124 -7.58 -5.24 11.58
C TRP A 124 -8.02 -4.14 12.55
N GLN A 125 -7.21 -3.09 12.70
CA GLN A 125 -7.49 -1.96 13.60
C GLN A 125 -7.75 -0.68 12.79
N ASN A 126 -8.61 0.21 13.30
CA ASN A 126 -8.80 1.53 12.71
C ASN A 126 -7.56 2.40 12.96
N THR A 127 -7.03 3.04 11.92
CA THR A 127 -6.03 4.11 12.12
C THR A 127 -6.70 5.32 12.77
N GLN A 128 -5.91 6.27 13.29
CA GLN A 128 -6.41 7.63 13.48
C GLN A 128 -6.64 8.31 12.11
N ASP A 129 -7.14 9.55 12.11
CA ASP A 129 -7.33 10.33 10.89
C ASP A 129 -5.98 10.48 10.16
N LEU A 130 -5.95 10.06 8.90
CA LEU A 130 -4.75 10.06 8.06
C LEU A 130 -4.40 11.43 7.47
N THR A 131 -5.27 12.43 7.64
CA THR A 131 -5.01 13.80 7.17
C THR A 131 -4.29 14.65 8.20
N GLY A 132 -4.41 14.29 9.48
CA GLY A 132 -3.70 14.93 10.57
C GLY A 132 -2.22 14.53 10.61
N PRO A 133 -1.35 15.38 11.17
CA PRO A 133 0.00 14.96 11.57
C PRO A 133 -0.02 14.13 12.87
N ASP A 134 -1.20 13.65 13.27
CA ASP A 134 -1.43 12.89 14.49
C ASP A 134 -0.55 11.64 14.49
N ASN A 135 -0.23 11.13 15.68
CA ASN A 135 0.83 10.14 15.93
C ASN A 135 0.51 8.72 15.44
N HIS A 136 -0.03 8.60 14.23
CA HIS A 136 -0.50 7.37 13.63
C HIS A 136 0.58 6.68 12.80
N ALA A 137 0.31 5.43 12.44
CA ALA A 137 1.29 4.51 11.89
C ALA A 137 2.02 5.02 10.63
N VAL A 138 1.29 5.65 9.72
CA VAL A 138 1.85 6.22 8.48
C VAL A 138 2.76 7.41 8.75
N VAL A 139 2.30 8.43 9.49
CA VAL A 139 3.13 9.61 9.85
C VAL A 139 4.38 9.17 10.59
N LYS A 140 4.25 8.27 11.58
CA LYS A 140 5.38 7.85 12.39
C LYS A 140 6.45 7.10 11.62
N SER A 141 6.06 6.19 10.73
CA SER A 141 7.01 5.51 9.85
C SER A 141 7.78 6.45 8.92
N LEU A 142 7.29 7.67 8.73
CA LEU A 142 7.85 8.67 7.82
C LEU A 142 8.35 9.93 8.54
N GLU A 143 8.39 9.96 9.88
CA GLU A 143 8.69 11.17 10.66
C GLU A 143 10.00 11.83 10.21
N HIS A 144 11.03 11.02 9.96
CA HIS A 144 12.35 11.47 9.49
C HIS A 144 12.49 11.54 7.96
N VAL A 145 11.41 11.31 7.23
CA VAL A 145 11.28 11.52 5.78
C VAL A 145 10.58 12.85 5.51
N ILE A 146 9.57 13.19 6.32
CA ILE A 146 8.81 14.45 6.22
C ILE A 146 9.52 15.62 6.92
N ARG A 147 10.42 15.34 7.87
CA ARG A 147 11.23 16.33 8.58
C ARG A 147 12.69 15.88 8.61
N ALA A 148 13.61 16.84 8.52
CA ALA A 148 15.05 16.56 8.54
C ALA A 148 15.49 15.98 9.88
N ASP A 149 16.34 14.97 9.82
CA ASP A 149 16.99 14.33 10.96
C ASP A 149 18.44 13.97 10.59
N ALA A 150 19.38 14.18 11.51
CA ALA A 150 20.80 13.91 11.26
C ALA A 150 21.11 12.40 11.23
N GLY A 151 20.31 11.61 11.94
CA GLY A 151 20.38 10.16 12.04
C GLY A 151 19.58 9.42 10.97
N ASN A 152 18.86 10.10 10.07
CA ASN A 152 18.14 9.44 8.98
C ASN A 152 18.56 10.00 7.62
N LYS A 153 18.88 9.11 6.69
CA LYS A 153 19.20 9.42 5.30
C LYS A 153 18.45 8.42 4.42
N PHE A 154 17.90 8.87 3.30
CA PHE A 154 16.97 8.06 2.51
C PHE A 154 16.98 8.37 1.02
N ILE A 155 16.51 7.38 0.27
CA ILE A 155 16.02 7.54 -1.10
C ILE A 155 14.51 7.44 -1.07
N ALA A 156 13.83 8.36 -1.74
CA ALA A 156 12.41 8.25 -2.01
C ALA A 156 12.16 8.11 -3.51
N TYR A 157 11.28 7.18 -3.87
CA TYR A 157 10.94 6.87 -5.25
C TYR A 157 9.44 6.76 -5.44
N ASN A 158 8.93 7.33 -6.54
CA ASN A 158 7.50 7.33 -6.87
C ASN A 158 7.34 7.66 -8.36
N ASN A 159 6.44 6.96 -9.06
CA ASN A 159 6.12 7.27 -10.45
C ASN A 159 5.26 8.52 -10.64
N ILE A 160 4.63 9.01 -9.57
CA ILE A 160 3.96 10.30 -9.48
C ILE A 160 4.50 10.97 -8.21
N PRO A 161 5.68 11.63 -8.26
CA PRO A 161 6.24 12.29 -7.09
C PRO A 161 5.36 13.46 -6.64
N PRO A 162 5.37 13.82 -5.35
CA PRO A 162 4.76 15.07 -4.91
C PRO A 162 5.43 16.26 -5.59
N ASP A 163 4.63 17.27 -5.97
CA ASP A 163 5.09 18.57 -6.46
C ASP A 163 5.99 18.52 -7.73
N VAL A 164 6.10 17.37 -8.41
CA VAL A 164 6.85 17.21 -9.67
C VAL A 164 5.89 16.88 -10.82
N PRO A 165 5.45 17.87 -11.62
CA PRO A 165 4.55 17.64 -12.72
C PRO A 165 5.25 16.94 -13.91
N LYS A 166 4.47 16.18 -14.70
CA LYS A 166 4.84 15.68 -16.05
C LYS A 166 6.04 14.72 -16.10
N VAL A 167 6.30 13.95 -15.06
CA VAL A 167 7.32 12.88 -15.10
C VAL A 167 6.89 11.75 -16.04
N LYS A 168 7.85 11.22 -16.82
CA LYS A 168 7.63 10.06 -17.69
C LYS A 168 8.42 8.87 -17.16
N THR A 169 7.73 7.91 -16.56
CA THR A 169 8.30 6.62 -16.20
C THR A 169 7.33 5.50 -16.53
N LYS A 170 7.85 4.31 -16.81
CA LYS A 170 7.06 3.09 -16.99
C LYS A 170 6.99 2.26 -15.71
N SER A 171 7.78 2.59 -14.70
CA SER A 171 7.68 1.93 -13.40
C SER A 171 6.49 2.46 -12.62
N ASN A 172 5.85 1.62 -11.82
CA ASN A 172 4.81 2.01 -10.87
C ASN A 172 5.28 1.93 -9.41
N SER A 173 6.51 1.47 -9.20
CA SER A 173 7.11 1.28 -7.88
C SER A 173 7.15 2.59 -7.11
N LYS A 174 6.71 2.55 -5.85
CA LYS A 174 6.78 3.67 -4.90
C LYS A 174 7.25 3.19 -3.53
N GLY A 175 7.97 4.03 -2.82
CA GLY A 175 8.54 3.68 -1.53
C GLY A 175 9.65 4.60 -1.05
N VAL A 176 10.17 4.26 0.12
CA VAL A 176 11.28 4.97 0.76
C VAL A 176 12.25 3.95 1.33
N LEU A 177 13.54 4.09 1.03
CA LEU A 177 14.61 3.29 1.60
C LEU A 177 15.45 4.18 2.50
N MET A 178 15.43 3.90 3.80
CA MET A 178 15.97 4.72 4.87
C MET A 178 17.13 4.01 5.56
N MET A 179 18.12 4.76 6.05
CA MET A 179 19.20 4.25 6.87
C MET A 179 19.76 5.33 7.81
N ASN A 180 20.32 4.87 8.94
CA ASN A 180 21.14 5.71 9.80
C ASN A 180 22.61 5.61 9.42
N PRO A 181 23.25 6.63 8.82
CA PRO A 181 24.66 6.53 8.42
C PRO A 181 25.61 6.19 9.60
N ASN A 182 25.24 6.52 10.83
CA ASN A 182 26.07 6.35 12.03
C ASN A 182 25.90 5.00 12.74
N ASN A 183 24.92 4.18 12.36
CA ASN A 183 24.65 2.88 13.00
C ASN A 183 24.60 1.76 11.97
N VAL A 184 25.34 0.69 12.20
CA VAL A 184 25.55 -0.40 11.22
C VAL A 184 24.31 -1.26 10.98
N ASP A 185 23.38 -1.34 11.93
CA ASP A 185 22.22 -2.23 11.86
C ASP A 185 20.89 -1.48 11.69
N GLU A 186 20.92 -0.18 11.37
CA GLU A 186 19.73 0.67 11.37
C GLU A 186 19.31 1.13 9.97
N ALA A 187 18.34 0.41 9.40
CA ALA A 187 17.70 0.72 8.13
C ALA A 187 16.23 0.30 8.09
N SER A 188 15.47 0.89 7.17
CA SER A 188 14.05 0.58 7.01
C SER A 188 13.64 0.76 5.56
N TRP A 189 12.70 -0.06 5.10
CA TRP A 189 12.19 0.00 3.74
C TRP A 189 10.66 0.05 3.74
N ILE A 190 10.14 1.09 3.10
CA ILE A 190 8.72 1.33 2.93
C ILE A 190 8.35 1.07 1.48
N VAL A 191 7.25 0.33 1.27
CA VAL A 191 6.64 0.10 -0.05
C VAL A 191 5.19 0.52 0.02
N HIS A 192 4.73 1.34 -0.92
CA HIS A 192 3.34 1.81 -0.92
C HIS A 192 2.76 2.00 -2.33
N THR A 193 1.46 2.26 -2.41
CA THR A 193 0.74 2.50 -3.68
C THR A 193 0.32 3.95 -3.89
N ILE A 194 0.48 4.81 -2.88
CA ILE A 194 0.00 6.21 -2.84
C ILE A 194 0.80 7.13 -3.80
N PRO A 195 0.20 7.69 -4.87
CA PRO A 195 0.83 8.71 -5.71
C PRO A 195 0.90 10.06 -4.98
N GLY A 196 1.86 10.91 -5.34
CA GLY A 196 2.04 12.24 -4.72
C GLY A 196 2.56 12.18 -3.29
N PHE A 197 3.21 11.09 -2.88
CA PHE A 197 3.57 10.83 -1.49
C PHE A 197 4.90 10.04 -1.36
N PRO A 198 5.63 10.15 -0.23
CA PRO A 198 5.57 11.22 0.76
C PRO A 198 6.25 12.50 0.29
N LYS A 199 5.90 13.64 0.90
CA LYS A 199 6.64 14.89 0.67
C LYS A 199 7.96 14.88 1.43
N ALA A 200 9.08 14.78 0.70
CA ALA A 200 10.40 14.70 1.31
C ALA A 200 10.79 16.04 1.95
N LEU A 201 11.03 16.03 3.26
CA LEU A 201 11.52 17.14 4.09
C LEU A 201 10.63 18.40 4.14
N THR A 202 9.36 18.31 3.72
CA THR A 202 8.45 19.46 3.64
C THR A 202 7.15 19.27 4.43
N GLY A 203 7.16 18.35 5.40
CA GLY A 203 6.04 18.08 6.29
C GLY A 203 5.10 16.99 5.79
N TYR A 204 4.19 16.56 6.68
CA TYR A 204 3.21 15.53 6.36
C TYR A 204 2.02 16.13 5.63
N VAL A 205 1.73 15.57 4.46
CA VAL A 205 0.48 15.81 3.73
C VAL A 205 0.08 14.50 3.06
N PHE A 206 -1.01 13.90 3.53
CA PHE A 206 -1.63 12.80 2.79
C PHE A 206 -2.36 13.37 1.55
N PRO A 207 -2.15 12.83 0.35
CA PRO A 207 -2.73 13.41 -0.86
C PRO A 207 -4.27 13.39 -0.84
N PRO A 208 -4.96 14.53 -0.94
CA PRO A 208 -6.42 14.56 -0.81
C PRO A 208 -7.17 13.67 -1.81
N ALA A 209 -6.66 13.58 -3.05
CA ALA A 209 -7.24 12.74 -4.10
C ALA A 209 -7.12 11.23 -3.85
N GLU A 210 -6.28 10.84 -2.89
CA GLU A 210 -5.99 9.45 -2.53
C GLU A 210 -6.69 9.04 -1.22
N ILE A 211 -7.28 9.99 -0.49
CA ILE A 211 -8.11 9.72 0.70
C ILE A 211 -9.34 8.89 0.32
N GLN A 212 -9.79 8.86 -0.93
CA GLN A 212 -11.00 8.11 -1.31
C GLN A 212 -10.68 6.72 -1.89
N LYS A 213 -9.43 6.27 -1.80
CA LYS A 213 -8.96 5.07 -2.48
C LYS A 213 -8.32 4.06 -1.53
N GLY A 214 -8.46 2.79 -1.88
CA GLY A 214 -7.72 1.69 -1.30
C GLY A 214 -6.24 1.75 -1.65
N HIS A 215 -5.39 1.90 -0.65
CA HIS A 215 -3.94 1.87 -0.76
C HIS A 215 -3.33 0.82 0.15
N LEU A 216 -2.15 0.35 -0.22
CA LEU A 216 -1.35 -0.52 0.61
C LEU A 216 -0.05 0.19 0.97
N PHE A 217 0.41 -0.03 2.20
CA PHE A 217 1.61 0.56 2.77
C PHE A 217 2.28 -0.47 3.70
N ILE A 218 3.54 -0.79 3.45
CA ILE A 218 4.32 -1.77 4.21
C ILE A 218 5.58 -1.08 4.74
N CYS A 219 5.85 -1.22 6.04
CA CYS A 219 7.08 -0.80 6.73
C CYS A 219 7.87 -2.05 7.11
N LEU A 220 9.10 -2.18 6.63
CA LEU A 220 10.02 -3.27 6.98
C LEU A 220 11.22 -2.70 7.73
N THR A 221 11.50 -3.24 8.90
CA THR A 221 12.74 -2.97 9.63
C THR A 221 13.83 -3.92 9.14
N ILE A 222 14.92 -3.40 8.60
CA ILE A 222 15.96 -4.21 7.92
C ILE A 222 17.35 -3.82 8.41
N LYS A 223 18.32 -4.72 8.26
CA LYS A 223 19.72 -4.39 8.47
C LYS A 223 20.25 -3.61 7.26
N LYS A 224 21.24 -2.74 7.47
CA LYS A 224 21.91 -2.05 6.34
C LYS A 224 22.51 -3.00 5.32
N SER A 225 22.92 -4.20 5.73
CA SER A 225 23.43 -5.23 4.83
C SER A 225 22.44 -5.63 3.73
N GLU A 226 21.13 -5.46 3.96
CA GLU A 226 20.07 -5.80 3.01
C GLU A 226 19.84 -4.72 1.94
N ILE A 227 20.36 -3.50 2.15
CA ILE A 227 20.14 -2.34 1.27
C ILE A 227 20.60 -2.62 -0.16
N ASP A 228 21.77 -3.24 -0.34
CA ASP A 228 22.29 -3.49 -1.69
C ASP A 228 21.47 -4.56 -2.44
N ALA A 229 20.90 -5.52 -1.72
CA ALA A 229 19.97 -6.50 -2.29
C ALA A 229 18.65 -5.86 -2.73
N ILE A 230 18.09 -4.96 -1.92
CA ILE A 230 16.90 -4.15 -2.29
C ILE A 230 17.22 -3.26 -3.47
N ALA A 231 18.36 -2.55 -3.44
CA ALA A 231 18.79 -1.67 -4.51
C ALA A 231 18.92 -2.43 -5.85
N MET A 232 19.43 -3.66 -5.83
CA MET A 232 19.47 -4.49 -7.04
C MET A 232 18.07 -4.76 -7.60
N ALA A 233 17.09 -5.08 -6.74
CA ALA A 233 15.74 -5.32 -7.19
C ALA A 233 15.09 -4.05 -7.76
N LEU A 234 15.28 -2.90 -7.09
CA LEU A 234 14.83 -1.59 -7.56
C LEU A 234 15.47 -1.21 -8.89
N ARG A 235 16.77 -1.44 -9.11
CA ARG A 235 17.43 -1.19 -10.40
C ARG A 235 16.74 -1.88 -11.57
N ILE A 236 16.29 -3.12 -11.36
CA ILE A 236 15.57 -3.89 -12.39
C ILE A 236 14.15 -3.32 -12.61
N ALA A 237 13.51 -2.83 -11.54
CA ALA A 237 12.20 -2.19 -11.59
C ALA A 237 12.23 -0.73 -12.10
N THR A 238 13.43 -0.15 -12.26
CA THR A 238 13.70 1.22 -12.75
C THR A 238 12.73 2.27 -12.19
N PRO A 239 12.57 2.39 -10.85
CA PRO A 239 11.69 3.40 -10.26
C PRO A 239 12.23 4.80 -10.53
N LEU A 240 11.35 5.80 -10.46
CA LEU A 240 11.75 7.19 -10.49
C LEU A 240 12.13 7.65 -9.08
N ILE A 241 13.42 7.92 -8.86
CA ILE A 241 13.92 8.52 -7.62
C ILE A 241 13.71 10.03 -7.70
N TYR A 242 13.06 10.60 -6.69
CA TYR A 242 12.80 12.05 -6.61
C TYR A 242 13.48 12.72 -5.41
N HIS A 243 14.01 11.94 -4.47
CA HIS A 243 14.83 12.43 -3.37
C HIS A 243 15.94 11.44 -3.04
N ASN A 244 17.13 11.95 -2.75
CA ASN A 244 18.26 11.19 -2.24
C ASN A 244 19.16 12.10 -1.40
N ASP A 245 19.34 11.78 -0.12
CA ASP A 245 20.31 12.43 0.75
C ASP A 245 21.31 11.44 1.39
N ILE A 246 21.36 10.19 0.90
CA ILE A 246 22.31 9.18 1.38
C ILE A 246 23.75 9.66 1.12
N PRO A 247 24.65 9.66 2.14
CA PRO A 247 26.03 10.10 1.96
C PRO A 247 26.79 9.25 0.95
N ASP A 248 27.71 9.89 0.21
CA ASP A 248 28.53 9.22 -0.80
C ASP A 248 29.32 8.03 -0.26
N ALA A 249 29.74 8.05 1.01
CA ALA A 249 30.43 6.91 1.64
C ALA A 249 29.54 5.64 1.65
N GLU A 250 28.27 5.79 2.03
CA GLU A 250 27.29 4.69 2.04
C GLU A 250 26.97 4.25 0.60
N ILE A 251 26.77 5.20 -0.31
CA ILE A 251 26.52 4.92 -1.75
C ILE A 251 27.70 4.16 -2.37
N ASN A 252 28.92 4.64 -2.17
CA ASN A 252 30.12 4.06 -2.79
C ASN A 252 30.45 2.67 -2.23
N SER A 253 30.07 2.38 -0.99
CA SER A 253 30.21 1.04 -0.39
C SER A 253 29.21 0.01 -0.95
N ARG A 254 28.20 0.44 -1.72
CA ARG A 254 27.06 -0.38 -2.18
C ARG A 254 26.90 -0.30 -3.70
N PRO A 255 27.48 -1.24 -4.45
CA PRO A 255 27.52 -1.15 -5.92
C PRO A 255 26.15 -1.05 -6.58
N ASN A 256 25.12 -1.73 -6.08
CA ASN A 256 23.77 -1.62 -6.64
C ASN A 256 23.09 -0.33 -6.18
N LEU A 257 23.31 0.15 -4.96
CA LEU A 257 22.80 1.44 -4.52
C LEU A 257 23.38 2.58 -5.38
N LYS A 258 24.70 2.58 -5.60
CA LYS A 258 25.38 3.54 -6.47
C LYS A 258 24.79 3.59 -7.87
N LYS A 259 24.62 2.44 -8.49
CA LYS A 259 24.07 2.35 -9.85
C LYS A 259 22.59 2.74 -9.90
N LEU A 260 21.84 2.52 -8.82
CA LEU A 260 20.45 2.95 -8.69
C LEU A 260 20.35 4.47 -8.63
N VAL A 261 21.10 5.10 -7.73
CA VAL A 261 21.12 6.56 -7.54
C VAL A 261 21.62 7.28 -8.78
N ASN A 262 22.65 6.74 -9.44
CA ASN A 262 23.19 7.31 -10.68
C ASN A 262 22.27 7.14 -11.89
N GLY A 263 21.12 6.47 -11.76
CA GLY A 263 20.18 6.27 -12.85
C GLY A 263 20.73 5.42 -14.00
N GLU A 264 21.64 4.47 -13.71
CA GLU A 264 22.23 3.63 -14.75
C GLU A 264 21.17 2.75 -15.42
N SER A 265 20.77 3.13 -16.63
CA SER A 265 19.71 2.47 -17.41
C SER A 265 20.16 1.18 -18.10
N ARG A 266 21.47 0.92 -18.18
CA ARG A 266 22.03 -0.27 -18.81
C ARG A 266 21.87 -1.48 -17.90
N LEU A 267 20.82 -2.25 -18.14
CA LEU A 267 20.63 -3.57 -17.54
C LEU A 267 21.30 -4.65 -18.40
N THR A 268 22.25 -5.37 -17.83
CA THR A 268 22.78 -6.61 -18.38
C THR A 268 21.98 -7.80 -17.87
N PRO A 269 21.80 -8.87 -18.65
CA PRO A 269 21.17 -10.09 -18.18
C PRO A 269 21.81 -10.61 -16.86
N PRO A 270 21.01 -11.22 -15.96
CA PRO A 270 19.59 -11.53 -16.11
C PRO A 270 18.68 -10.30 -16.00
N LEU A 271 17.68 -10.21 -16.89
CA LEU A 271 16.72 -9.10 -16.97
C LEU A 271 15.60 -9.18 -15.91
N THR A 272 15.75 -10.09 -14.96
CA THR A 272 14.90 -10.35 -13.80
C THR A 272 15.77 -10.58 -12.57
N ALA A 273 15.35 -10.12 -11.40
CA ALA A 273 16.01 -10.42 -10.13
C ALA A 273 15.08 -11.19 -9.18
N THR A 274 15.71 -12.01 -8.34
CA THR A 274 15.11 -12.59 -7.14
C THR A 274 16.08 -12.32 -6.01
N ARG A 275 15.65 -11.55 -5.02
CA ARG A 275 16.45 -11.18 -3.85
C ARG A 275 15.68 -11.57 -2.62
N GLN A 276 16.37 -12.22 -1.70
CA GLN A 276 15.82 -12.55 -0.39
C GLN A 276 16.53 -11.64 0.60
N ILE A 277 15.75 -11.00 1.46
CA ILE A 277 16.22 -10.24 2.61
C ILE A 277 15.54 -10.79 3.85
N SER A 278 16.09 -10.47 5.02
CA SER A 278 15.44 -10.74 6.30
C SER A 278 15.28 -9.44 7.07
N THR A 279 14.21 -9.33 7.85
CA THR A 279 14.07 -8.23 8.79
C THR A 279 15.08 -8.31 9.92
N ALA A 280 15.27 -7.21 10.64
CA ALA A 280 16.35 -7.08 11.63
C ALA A 280 16.11 -7.84 12.95
N ASP A 281 14.92 -8.41 13.18
CA ASP A 281 14.59 -9.22 14.35
C ASP A 281 15.36 -10.55 14.44
N GLY A 282 15.28 -11.19 15.61
CA GLY A 282 16.07 -12.38 15.93
C GLY A 282 15.86 -13.54 14.98
N ALA A 283 14.60 -13.91 14.69
CA ALA A 283 14.29 -14.99 13.75
C ALA A 283 14.24 -14.52 12.28
N GLY A 284 14.09 -13.22 12.02
CA GLY A 284 14.07 -12.64 10.68
C GLY A 284 12.84 -13.05 9.87
N LEU A 285 11.86 -12.16 9.71
CA LEU A 285 10.82 -12.35 8.69
C LEU A 285 11.44 -12.38 7.30
N LYS A 286 11.20 -13.48 6.58
CA LYS A 286 11.75 -13.70 5.25
C LYS A 286 10.95 -12.92 4.21
N VAL A 287 11.62 -11.98 3.55
CA VAL A 287 11.04 -11.18 2.46
C VAL A 287 11.75 -11.51 1.16
N ILE A 288 10.98 -11.81 0.11
CA ILE A 288 11.49 -12.11 -1.22
C ILE A 288 11.00 -11.04 -2.20
N ILE A 289 11.96 -10.38 -2.85
CA ILE A 289 11.72 -9.36 -3.86
C ILE A 289 11.92 -9.99 -5.23
N TYR A 290 10.88 -9.93 -6.05
CA TYR A 290 10.92 -10.30 -7.46
C TYR A 290 10.85 -9.03 -8.29
N SER A 291 11.73 -8.90 -9.27
CA SER A 291 11.63 -7.79 -10.21
C SER A 291 11.96 -8.22 -11.62
N LYS A 292 11.39 -7.51 -12.58
CA LYS A 292 11.62 -7.71 -14.00
C LYS A 292 11.72 -6.37 -14.71
N SER A 293 12.64 -6.29 -15.66
CA SER A 293 12.82 -5.10 -16.47
C SER A 293 11.86 -5.07 -17.65
N GLU A 294 11.64 -3.89 -18.24
CA GLU A 294 10.90 -3.75 -19.50
C GLU A 294 11.50 -4.63 -20.63
N LYS A 295 12.82 -4.83 -20.64
CA LYS A 295 13.51 -5.61 -21.68
C LYS A 295 13.23 -7.11 -21.58
N SER A 296 12.83 -7.61 -20.41
CA SER A 296 12.54 -9.03 -20.21
C SER A 296 11.33 -9.51 -21.02
N LYS A 297 10.38 -8.61 -21.33
CA LYS A 297 9.07 -8.92 -21.93
C LYS A 297 8.25 -9.96 -21.15
N TYR A 298 8.62 -10.22 -19.89
CA TYR A 298 7.90 -11.15 -19.04
C TYR A 298 6.69 -10.49 -18.40
N GLU A 299 5.65 -11.29 -18.28
CA GLU A 299 4.45 -10.99 -17.49
C GLU A 299 4.77 -11.35 -16.02
N ILE A 300 4.74 -10.36 -15.11
CA ILE A 300 5.21 -10.54 -13.72
C ILE A 300 4.47 -11.65 -12.95
N TYR A 301 3.17 -11.82 -13.13
CA TYR A 301 2.36 -12.81 -12.40
C TYR A 301 2.70 -14.24 -12.83
N ARG A 302 2.44 -14.62 -14.07
CA ARG A 302 2.61 -15.98 -14.58
C ARG A 302 4.06 -16.35 -14.86
N ARG A 303 4.82 -15.46 -15.51
CA ARG A 303 6.19 -15.79 -15.96
C ARG A 303 7.24 -15.61 -14.87
N VAL A 304 6.95 -14.84 -13.83
CA VAL A 304 7.84 -14.66 -12.67
C VAL A 304 7.22 -15.29 -11.42
N LEU A 305 6.12 -14.75 -10.89
CA LEU A 305 5.60 -15.14 -9.56
C LEU A 305 5.12 -16.60 -9.52
N VAL A 306 4.21 -17.02 -10.38
CA VAL A 306 3.72 -18.42 -10.43
C VAL A 306 4.86 -19.42 -10.63
N LYS A 307 5.84 -19.09 -11.49
CA LYS A 307 7.01 -19.96 -11.71
C LYS A 307 7.92 -20.07 -10.48
N LYS A 308 8.07 -18.97 -9.73
CA LYS A 308 8.96 -18.90 -8.57
C LYS A 308 8.31 -19.45 -7.30
N LEU A 309 7.03 -19.15 -7.09
CA LEU A 309 6.26 -19.62 -5.95
C LEU A 309 5.85 -21.09 -6.10
N LYS A 310 5.71 -21.60 -7.33
CA LYS A 310 5.38 -23.01 -7.64
C LYS A 310 4.09 -23.51 -6.95
N THR A 311 3.12 -22.61 -6.80
CA THR A 311 1.82 -22.84 -6.15
C THR A 311 0.74 -22.10 -6.93
N ASN A 312 -0.52 -22.44 -6.68
CA ASN A 312 -1.63 -21.62 -7.13
C ASN A 312 -1.62 -20.28 -6.40
N ILE A 313 -2.09 -19.22 -7.04
CA ILE A 313 -2.19 -17.90 -6.46
C ILE A 313 -3.61 -17.35 -6.59
N LYS A 314 -4.08 -16.65 -5.56
CA LYS A 314 -5.25 -15.76 -5.63
C LYS A 314 -4.76 -14.33 -5.76
N VAL A 315 -5.34 -13.56 -6.66
CA VAL A 315 -4.83 -12.22 -7.02
C VAL A 315 -5.94 -11.17 -6.93
N TRP A 316 -5.70 -10.13 -6.14
CA TRP A 316 -6.47 -8.89 -6.14
C TRP A 316 -5.76 -7.84 -6.99
N THR A 317 -6.41 -7.41 -8.06
CA THR A 317 -5.83 -6.48 -9.05
C THR A 317 -6.89 -5.99 -10.01
N THR A 318 -6.74 -4.75 -10.49
CA THR A 318 -7.47 -4.26 -11.66
C THR A 318 -7.06 -5.03 -12.93
N ARG A 319 -7.93 -5.02 -13.96
CA ARG A 319 -7.84 -5.93 -15.11
C ARG A 319 -8.18 -5.24 -16.43
N ASP A 320 -7.60 -5.71 -17.53
CA ASP A 320 -7.77 -5.14 -18.89
C ASP A 320 -8.72 -5.95 -19.79
N LYS A 321 -9.52 -6.86 -19.21
CA LYS A 321 -10.39 -7.85 -19.89
C LYS A 321 -9.67 -8.88 -20.76
N ILE A 322 -8.37 -8.71 -21.03
CA ILE A 322 -7.56 -9.63 -21.86
C ILE A 322 -7.00 -10.75 -20.99
N LEU A 323 -6.39 -10.39 -19.87
CA LEU A 323 -5.89 -11.38 -18.92
C LEU A 323 -7.03 -11.81 -17.98
N LYS A 324 -7.26 -13.13 -17.93
CA LYS A 324 -8.28 -13.80 -17.11
C LYS A 324 -7.62 -14.76 -16.12
N SER A 325 -8.42 -15.37 -15.25
CA SER A 325 -8.00 -16.53 -14.47
C SER A 325 -7.35 -17.57 -15.40
N ASP A 326 -6.19 -18.09 -15.02
CA ASP A 326 -5.44 -19.07 -15.82
C ASP A 326 -5.34 -20.38 -15.06
N CYS A 327 -6.17 -21.35 -15.44
CA CYS A 327 -6.25 -22.66 -14.80
C CYS A 327 -5.66 -23.78 -15.65
N ARG A 328 -4.88 -23.44 -16.68
CA ARG A 328 -4.35 -24.41 -17.66
C ARG A 328 -3.26 -25.32 -17.11
N ILE A 329 -2.58 -24.94 -16.03
CA ILE A 329 -1.44 -25.67 -15.48
C ILE A 329 -1.77 -26.07 -14.05
N PHE A 330 -1.81 -27.38 -13.80
CA PHE A 330 -2.02 -27.94 -12.47
C PHE A 330 -0.94 -27.44 -11.49
N ASN A 331 -1.35 -27.07 -10.27
CA ASN A 331 -0.51 -26.46 -9.22
C ASN A 331 0.22 -25.16 -9.59
N ARG A 332 -0.26 -24.45 -10.63
CA ARG A 332 0.25 -23.14 -11.09
C ARG A 332 -0.89 -22.26 -11.62
N ILE A 333 -2.01 -22.30 -10.92
CA ILE A 333 -3.24 -21.61 -11.29
C ILE A 333 -3.20 -20.15 -10.85
N ILE A 334 -3.73 -19.25 -11.67
CA ILE A 334 -4.03 -17.87 -11.29
C ILE A 334 -5.54 -17.75 -11.12
N LYS A 335 -6.01 -17.54 -9.88
CA LYS A 335 -7.41 -17.24 -9.57
C LYS A 335 -7.55 -15.76 -9.25
N LEU A 336 -8.51 -15.09 -9.88
CA LEU A 336 -8.73 -13.66 -9.65
C LEU A 336 -9.77 -13.47 -8.55
N VAL A 337 -9.45 -12.69 -7.52
CA VAL A 337 -10.37 -12.37 -6.42
C VAL A 337 -11.52 -11.51 -6.93
N THR A 338 -12.75 -11.86 -6.59
CA THR A 338 -13.95 -11.11 -7.00
C THR A 338 -14.14 -9.86 -6.16
N SER A 339 -14.63 -8.80 -6.79
CA SER A 339 -15.05 -7.57 -6.12
C SER A 339 -16.53 -7.65 -5.72
N PRO A 340 -16.95 -7.09 -4.57
CA PRO A 340 -16.11 -6.45 -3.54
C PRO A 340 -15.40 -7.44 -2.61
N ILE A 341 -14.39 -6.96 -1.89
CA ILE A 341 -13.76 -7.63 -0.73
C ILE A 341 -14.12 -6.90 0.55
N THR A 342 -13.94 -7.55 1.70
CA THR A 342 -14.13 -6.95 3.02
C THR A 342 -12.86 -7.08 3.85
N ILE A 343 -12.39 -5.97 4.42
CA ILE A 343 -11.19 -5.85 5.25
C ILE A 343 -11.64 -5.43 6.65
N GLY A 344 -11.68 -6.40 7.58
CA GLY A 344 -12.37 -6.21 8.85
C GLY A 344 -13.87 -6.00 8.62
N ASP A 345 -14.35 -4.80 8.87
CA ASP A 345 -15.71 -4.30 8.63
C ASP A 345 -15.79 -3.32 7.44
N HIS A 346 -14.71 -3.11 6.69
CA HIS A 346 -14.66 -2.16 5.57
C HIS A 346 -14.73 -2.86 4.21
N ALA A 347 -15.70 -2.50 3.37
CA ALA A 347 -15.77 -3.00 2.00
C ALA A 347 -14.75 -2.26 1.09
N SER A 348 -14.16 -2.97 0.12
CA SER A 348 -13.30 -2.42 -0.92
C SER A 348 -13.68 -2.98 -2.28
N SER A 349 -13.56 -2.18 -3.34
CA SER A 349 -13.87 -2.61 -4.71
C SER A 349 -12.69 -2.40 -5.64
N LEU A 350 -12.67 -3.09 -6.77
CA LEU A 350 -11.62 -2.91 -7.78
C LEU A 350 -11.59 -1.50 -8.40
N GLU A 351 -12.69 -0.76 -8.30
CA GLU A 351 -12.81 0.62 -8.77
C GLU A 351 -12.27 1.65 -7.76
N SER A 352 -12.32 1.31 -6.46
CA SER A 352 -11.88 2.18 -5.36
C SER A 352 -10.49 1.81 -4.85
N ASP A 353 -10.00 0.59 -5.11
CA ASP A 353 -8.73 0.08 -4.60
C ASP A 353 -7.65 0.08 -5.68
N VAL A 354 -6.56 0.80 -5.43
CA VAL A 354 -5.39 0.86 -6.32
C VAL A 354 -4.25 -0.05 -5.86
N SER A 355 -4.46 -0.87 -4.84
CA SER A 355 -3.50 -1.90 -4.45
C SER A 355 -3.55 -3.10 -5.40
N GLN A 356 -2.41 -3.79 -5.52
CA GLN A 356 -2.33 -5.09 -6.17
C GLN A 356 -1.59 -6.04 -5.26
N TRP A 357 -2.23 -7.14 -4.92
CA TRP A 357 -1.65 -8.14 -4.05
C TRP A 357 -2.05 -9.55 -4.47
N LEU A 358 -1.27 -10.52 -4.03
CA LEU A 358 -1.58 -11.94 -4.20
C LEU A 358 -1.26 -12.72 -2.94
N ILE A 359 -1.90 -13.87 -2.83
CA ILE A 359 -1.58 -14.89 -1.84
C ILE A 359 -1.39 -16.25 -2.50
N SER A 360 -0.54 -17.09 -1.93
CA SER A 360 -0.42 -18.50 -2.33
C SER A 360 -1.57 -19.34 -1.78
N GLU A 361 -2.18 -20.23 -2.57
CA GLU A 361 -3.17 -21.18 -1.99
C GLU A 361 -2.51 -22.24 -1.11
N GLN A 362 -1.26 -22.62 -1.42
CA GLN A 362 -0.46 -23.49 -0.59
C GLN A 362 0.72 -22.71 0.01
N GLY A 363 0.89 -22.79 1.33
CA GLY A 363 1.93 -22.07 2.06
C GLY A 363 1.46 -20.70 2.56
N ASN A 364 2.42 -19.87 2.96
CA ASN A 364 2.18 -18.66 3.77
C ASN A 364 2.64 -17.37 3.06
N LYS A 365 2.55 -17.33 1.72
CA LYS A 365 3.07 -16.19 0.95
C LYS A 365 1.97 -15.17 0.73
N PHE A 366 2.27 -13.94 1.12
CA PHE A 366 1.55 -12.73 0.70
C PHE A 366 2.50 -11.88 -0.13
N CYS A 367 2.07 -11.32 -1.26
CA CYS A 367 2.90 -10.40 -2.03
C CYS A 367 2.15 -9.15 -2.45
N VAL A 368 2.85 -8.02 -2.43
CA VAL A 368 2.44 -6.77 -3.08
C VAL A 368 3.10 -6.68 -4.44
N ILE A 369 2.37 -6.20 -5.44
CA ILE A 369 2.86 -6.03 -6.81
C ILE A 369 2.61 -4.57 -7.19
N ASP A 370 3.54 -3.94 -7.90
CA ASP A 370 3.39 -2.53 -8.32
C ASP A 370 2.59 -2.36 -9.62
N LYS A 371 2.33 -3.46 -10.33
CA LYS A 371 1.66 -3.47 -11.64
C LYS A 371 0.34 -4.25 -11.60
N PRO A 372 -0.71 -3.71 -12.22
CA PRO A 372 -1.95 -4.46 -12.40
C PRO A 372 -1.77 -5.63 -13.37
N TYR A 373 -2.67 -6.60 -13.29
CA TYR A 373 -2.72 -7.75 -14.20
C TYR A 373 -3.32 -7.37 -15.55
N HIS A 374 -2.58 -6.52 -16.27
CA HIS A 374 -2.88 -6.08 -17.64
C HIS A 374 -1.85 -6.68 -18.60
N LYS A 375 -2.17 -6.88 -19.87
CA LYS A 375 -1.24 -7.36 -20.90
C LYS A 375 -0.13 -6.34 -21.19
N SER A 376 -0.45 -5.05 -21.09
CA SER A 376 0.49 -3.93 -21.32
C SER A 376 1.73 -4.00 -20.44
N GLN A 377 1.61 -4.46 -19.19
CA GLN A 377 2.73 -4.52 -18.24
C GLN A 377 3.89 -5.38 -18.73
N THR A 378 3.69 -6.31 -19.68
CA THR A 378 4.80 -7.07 -20.29
C THR A 378 5.87 -6.16 -20.91
N LYS A 379 5.49 -4.95 -21.32
CA LYS A 379 6.38 -3.93 -21.88
C LYS A 379 6.87 -2.90 -20.86
N GLU A 380 6.64 -3.15 -19.58
CA GLU A 380 6.98 -2.25 -18.48
C GLU A 380 7.89 -2.97 -17.48
N PRO A 381 8.68 -2.26 -16.66
CA PRO A 381 9.30 -2.87 -15.49
C PRO A 381 8.22 -3.17 -14.42
N ALA A 382 8.49 -4.15 -13.55
CA ALA A 382 7.62 -4.47 -12.42
C ALA A 382 8.42 -5.03 -11.24
N MET A 383 7.86 -4.86 -10.05
CA MET A 383 8.37 -5.39 -8.79
C MET A 383 7.24 -6.03 -7.97
N ALA A 384 7.57 -7.11 -7.28
CA ALA A 384 6.74 -7.70 -6.26
C ALA A 384 7.55 -7.96 -4.98
N VAL A 385 6.96 -7.66 -3.84
CA VAL A 385 7.54 -7.88 -2.51
C VAL A 385 6.69 -8.90 -1.80
N CYS A 386 7.26 -10.08 -1.56
CA CYS A 386 6.59 -11.22 -0.95
C CYS A 386 7.08 -11.44 0.47
N ILE A 387 6.14 -11.53 1.42
CA ILE A 387 6.38 -11.84 2.83
C ILE A 387 5.94 -13.29 3.06
N ASP A 388 6.78 -14.03 3.78
CA ASP A 388 6.51 -15.40 4.22
C ASP A 388 6.08 -15.40 5.69
N ASP A 389 4.80 -15.14 5.94
CA ASP A 389 4.23 -15.06 7.28
C ASP A 389 2.81 -15.64 7.29
N ALA A 390 2.58 -16.62 8.16
CA ALA A 390 1.31 -17.33 8.22
C ALA A 390 0.15 -16.45 8.66
N THR A 391 0.42 -15.43 9.50
CA THR A 391 -0.61 -14.56 10.04
C THR A 391 -1.06 -13.54 9.00
N ILE A 392 -0.12 -12.86 8.36
CA ILE A 392 -0.40 -11.93 7.24
C ILE A 392 -1.12 -12.71 6.14
N PHE A 393 -0.62 -13.88 5.76
CA PHE A 393 -1.29 -14.75 4.80
C PHE A 393 -2.73 -15.07 5.22
N GLY A 394 -2.96 -15.46 6.48
CA GLY A 394 -4.27 -15.80 7.01
C GLY A 394 -5.29 -14.67 6.82
N HIS A 395 -4.93 -13.44 7.17
CA HIS A 395 -5.78 -12.25 6.99
C HIS A 395 -6.17 -12.03 5.53
N PHE A 396 -5.19 -12.05 4.62
CA PHE A 396 -5.47 -11.85 3.19
C PHE A 396 -6.20 -13.03 2.55
N ASN A 397 -6.06 -14.24 3.09
CA ASN A 397 -6.81 -15.40 2.63
C ASN A 397 -8.30 -15.32 2.98
N VAL A 398 -8.65 -14.75 4.13
CA VAL A 398 -10.05 -14.42 4.48
C VAL A 398 -10.60 -13.35 3.54
N ILE A 399 -9.84 -12.28 3.29
CA ILE A 399 -10.23 -11.19 2.37
C ILE A 399 -10.45 -11.74 0.94
N GLY A 400 -9.51 -12.56 0.45
CA GLY A 400 -9.51 -13.12 -0.90
C GLY A 400 -10.25 -14.44 -1.05
N GLN A 401 -11.26 -14.72 -0.22
CA GLN A 401 -11.97 -16.01 -0.23
C GLN A 401 -12.74 -16.26 -1.54
N ASN A 402 -13.39 -15.22 -2.07
CA ASN A 402 -14.22 -15.32 -3.27
C ASN A 402 -13.37 -15.07 -4.53
N VAL A 403 -13.40 -16.02 -5.46
CA VAL A 403 -12.60 -15.99 -6.69
C VAL A 403 -13.46 -16.29 -7.90
N GLU A 404 -13.05 -15.75 -9.04
CA GLU A 404 -13.71 -16.03 -10.31
C GLU A 404 -13.53 -17.48 -10.74
N ASN A 405 -14.56 -18.00 -11.39
CA ASN A 405 -14.46 -19.28 -12.06
C ASN A 405 -13.36 -19.26 -13.12
N CYS A 406 -12.69 -20.39 -13.28
CA CYS A 406 -11.78 -20.61 -14.37
C CYS A 406 -12.52 -20.46 -15.70
N ALA A 407 -11.97 -19.65 -16.61
CA ALA A 407 -12.51 -19.45 -17.95
C ALA A 407 -11.94 -20.47 -18.95
#